data_AF-A0A0N4Z3K2-F1
#
_entry.id   AF-A0A0N4Z3K2-F1
#
_cell.length_a   1.000
_cell.length_b   1.000
_cell.length_c   1.000
_cell.angle_alpha   90.00
_cell.angle_beta   90.00
_cell.angle_gamma   90.00
#
_symmetry.space_group_name_H-M   'P 1'
#
loop_
_entity.id
_entity.type
_entity.pdbx_description
1 polymer ?
#
loop_
_entity_poly.entity_id
_entity_poly.type
_entity_poly.pdbx_seq_one_letter_code
_entity_poly.pdbx_strand_id
1 'polypeptide(L)'
;MYTVTTSVPIVFMYRYSIIVTNNPWTKTKFYLSVVISILLVQPINILGFPAYLYDPSKFDEKASHLDKKIWFNDDIQKYRLFVISENNNISTTISLFYVFFLVCLEYFIIFFCSISVKRAVEKACKMKTNNNAHKRDKNNRQINNVLLTQALIPIIFIIIPYIFFILCVILKARFIVVISPLMWSHISWIPTTEAIATIFLIKEFKQGIFTFWKKEVYKETTRTISKITTKSNFK
;
A
#
# COMPACT_ATOMS: atom_id res chain seq x y z
N MET A 1 -3.93 -3.36 -9.70
CA MET A 1 -3.01 -2.72 -8.72
C MET A 1 -3.27 -1.23 -8.59
N TYR A 2 -3.22 -0.45 -9.66
CA TYR A 2 -3.40 1.01 -9.62
C TYR A 2 -4.69 1.46 -8.93
N THR A 3 -5.82 0.79 -9.18
CA THR A 3 -7.11 1.09 -8.53
C THR A 3 -7.09 0.97 -7.01
N VAL A 4 -6.24 0.09 -6.46
CA VAL A 4 -6.09 -0.04 -5.00
C VAL A 4 -5.36 1.19 -4.48
N THR A 5 -4.26 1.59 -5.11
CA THR A 5 -3.50 2.80 -4.76
C THR A 5 -4.37 4.06 -4.81
N THR A 6 -5.15 4.21 -5.88
CA THR A 6 -5.99 5.39 -6.11
C THR A 6 -7.23 5.46 -5.22
N SER A 7 -7.58 4.36 -4.54
CA SER A 7 -8.69 4.32 -3.58
C SER A 7 -8.29 4.79 -2.18
N VAL A 8 -7.00 4.73 -1.83
CA VAL A 8 -6.49 5.12 -0.51
C VAL A 8 -6.82 6.59 -0.16
N PRO A 9 -6.60 7.57 -1.04
CA PRO A 9 -6.91 8.97 -0.75
C PRO A 9 -8.39 9.21 -0.40
N ILE A 10 -9.32 8.43 -0.96
CA ILE A 10 -10.76 8.55 -0.70
C ILE A 10 -11.04 8.32 0.79
N VAL A 11 -10.39 7.32 1.40
CA VAL A 11 -10.55 7.02 2.83
C VAL A 11 -10.07 8.18 3.70
N PHE A 12 -8.96 8.82 3.33
CA PHE A 12 -8.43 9.98 4.04
C PHE A 12 -9.31 11.22 3.87
N MET A 13 -9.80 11.48 2.66
CA MET A 13 -10.71 12.59 2.38
C MET A 13 -12.05 12.42 3.11
N TYR A 14 -12.60 11.21 3.14
CA TYR A 14 -13.83 10.91 3.88
C TYR A 14 -13.67 11.19 5.37
N ARG A 15 -12.55 10.75 5.98
CA ARG A 15 -12.23 11.01 7.39
C ARG A 15 -12.01 12.49 7.67
N TYR A 16 -11.28 13.17 6.79
CA TYR A 16 -11.11 14.62 6.86
C TYR A 16 -12.47 15.32 6.91
N SER A 17 -13.40 14.91 6.05
CA SER A 17 -14.74 15.49 5.98
C SER A 17 -15.51 15.32 7.30
N ILE A 18 -15.44 14.14 7.91
CA ILE A 18 -16.11 13.86 9.20
C ILE A 18 -15.46 14.65 10.34
N ILE A 19 -14.13 14.63 10.45
CA ILE A 19 -13.42 15.13 11.65
C ILE A 19 -13.19 16.63 11.58
N VAL A 20 -12.78 17.14 10.42
CA VAL A 20 -12.38 18.54 10.25
C VAL A 20 -13.58 19.40 9.86
N THR A 21 -14.39 18.95 8.89
CA THR A 21 -15.51 19.74 8.38
C THR A 21 -16.85 19.40 9.04
N ASN A 22 -16.89 18.36 9.88
CA ASN A 22 -18.13 17.85 10.51
C ASN A 22 -19.27 17.60 9.49
N ASN A 23 -18.91 17.19 8.28
CA ASN A 23 -19.83 16.98 7.17
C ASN A 23 -19.60 15.59 6.57
N PRO A 24 -20.31 14.54 7.04
CA PRO A 24 -20.16 13.20 6.50
C PRO A 24 -20.59 13.18 5.02
N TRP A 25 -19.84 12.44 4.18
CA TRP A 25 -20.21 12.35 2.77
C TRP A 25 -21.52 11.58 2.60
N THR A 26 -22.35 12.08 1.68
CA THR A 26 -23.51 11.33 1.18
C THR A 26 -23.05 10.15 0.33
N LYS A 27 -23.91 9.13 0.20
CA LYS A 27 -23.63 7.95 -0.64
C LYS A 27 -23.23 8.35 -2.07
N THR A 28 -23.90 9.37 -2.63
CA THR A 28 -23.62 9.89 -3.97
C THR A 28 -22.22 10.49 -4.08
N LYS A 29 -21.78 11.29 -3.11
CA LYS A 29 -20.42 11.87 -3.11
C LYS A 29 -19.37 10.77 -3.03
N PHE A 30 -19.57 9.79 -2.15
CA PHE A 30 -18.65 8.65 -2.02
C PHE A 30 -18.56 7.84 -3.32
N TYR A 31 -19.71 7.49 -3.91
CA TYR A 31 -19.75 6.77 -5.19
C TYR A 31 -19.05 7.56 -6.31
N LEU A 32 -19.32 8.86 -6.41
CA LEU A 32 -18.68 9.73 -7.40
C LEU A 32 -17.15 9.75 -7.24
N SER A 33 -16.64 9.82 -6.00
CA SER A 33 -15.20 9.77 -5.74
C SER A 33 -14.58 8.43 -6.18
N VAL A 34 -15.28 7.30 -5.98
CA VAL A 34 -14.82 5.99 -6.45
C VAL A 34 -14.80 5.94 -7.98
N VAL A 35 -15.84 6.44 -8.66
CA VAL A 35 -15.87 6.50 -10.13
C VAL A 35 -14.75 7.37 -10.68
N ILE A 36 -14.51 8.55 -10.09
CA ILE A 36 -13.39 9.44 -10.47
C ILE A 36 -12.05 8.70 -10.32
N SER A 37 -11.85 7.98 -9.22
CA SER A 37 -10.62 7.19 -9.00
C SER A 37 -10.43 6.11 -10.06
N ILE A 38 -11.49 5.39 -10.45
CA ILE A 38 -11.42 4.41 -11.55
C ILE A 38 -11.07 5.07 -12.88
N LEU A 39 -11.66 6.24 -13.15
CA LEU A 39 -11.42 7.00 -14.39
C LEU A 39 -9.99 7.54 -14.46
N LEU A 40 -9.43 8.02 -13.35
CA LEU A 40 -8.03 8.48 -13.26
C LEU A 40 -7.01 7.38 -13.56
N VAL A 41 -7.38 6.11 -13.36
CA VAL A 41 -6.50 4.97 -13.67
C VAL A 41 -6.55 4.58 -15.15
N GLN A 42 -7.63 4.91 -15.88
CA GLN A 42 -7.79 4.47 -17.27
C GLN A 42 -6.66 4.91 -18.21
N PRO A 43 -6.13 6.14 -18.14
CA PRO A 43 -5.00 6.54 -18.97
C PRO A 43 -3.76 5.67 -18.77
N ILE A 44 -3.49 5.20 -17.55
CA ILE A 44 -2.38 4.27 -17.28
C ILE A 44 -2.61 2.95 -18.02
N ASN A 45 -3.83 2.42 -17.96
CA ASN A 45 -4.17 1.15 -18.63
C ASN A 45 -4.08 1.28 -20.16
N ILE A 46 -4.56 2.39 -20.73
CA ILE A 46 -4.55 2.64 -22.17
C ILE A 46 -3.12 2.86 -22.67
N LEU A 47 -2.35 3.73 -22.01
CA LEU A 47 -0.97 4.04 -22.43
C LEU A 47 0.01 2.91 -22.10
N GLY A 48 -0.31 2.07 -21.11
CA GLY A 48 0.43 0.86 -20.77
C GLY A 48 0.07 -0.34 -21.66
N PHE A 49 -1.07 -0.31 -22.38
CA PHE A 49 -1.52 -1.41 -23.23
C PHE A 49 -0.50 -1.84 -24.30
N PRO A 50 0.21 -0.92 -25.00
CA PRO A 50 1.25 -1.31 -25.94
C PRO A 50 2.33 -2.21 -25.33
N ALA A 51 2.62 -2.08 -24.03
CA ALA A 51 3.58 -2.94 -23.35
C ALA A 51 3.17 -4.42 -23.31
N TYR A 52 1.88 -4.71 -23.41
CA TYR A 52 1.35 -6.07 -23.49
C TYR A 52 1.35 -6.62 -24.92
N LEU A 53 1.25 -5.76 -25.93
CA LEU A 53 1.24 -6.15 -27.34
C LEU A 53 2.63 -6.41 -27.93
N TYR A 54 3.71 -6.03 -27.25
CA TYR A 54 5.07 -6.30 -27.75
C TYR A 54 5.39 -7.80 -27.76
N ASP A 55 5.94 -8.25 -28.90
CA ASP A 55 6.37 -9.63 -29.15
C ASP A 55 7.53 -10.02 -28.21
N PRO A 56 7.37 -11.05 -27.35
CA PRO A 56 8.42 -11.51 -26.44
C PRO A 56 9.70 -11.98 -27.14
N SER A 57 9.59 -12.49 -28.37
CA SER A 57 10.74 -13.04 -29.11
C SER A 57 11.84 -12.00 -29.39
N LYS A 58 11.50 -10.70 -29.39
CA LYS A 58 12.46 -9.60 -29.60
C LYS A 58 13.30 -9.27 -28.37
N PHE A 59 12.93 -9.79 -27.19
CA PHE A 59 13.62 -9.51 -25.93
C PHE A 59 14.14 -10.78 -25.23
N ASP A 60 13.93 -11.96 -25.83
CA ASP A 60 14.23 -13.27 -25.23
C ASP A 60 15.67 -13.42 -24.73
N GLU A 61 16.65 -12.79 -25.37
CA GLU A 61 18.06 -12.96 -24.94
C GLU A 61 18.36 -12.24 -23.60
N LYS A 62 17.86 -11.01 -23.40
CA LYS A 62 18.00 -10.28 -22.12
C LYS A 62 16.97 -10.73 -21.09
N ALA A 63 15.73 -11.00 -21.52
CA ALA A 63 14.65 -11.43 -20.64
C ALA A 63 14.91 -12.83 -20.09
N SER A 64 15.34 -13.81 -20.90
CA SER A 64 15.70 -15.14 -20.41
C SER A 64 16.91 -15.12 -19.47
N HIS A 65 17.79 -14.13 -19.60
CA HIS A 65 18.94 -14.00 -18.71
C HIS A 65 18.57 -13.49 -17.31
N LEU A 66 17.56 -12.61 -17.24
CA LEU A 66 16.93 -12.19 -15.98
C LEU A 66 16.10 -13.34 -15.37
N ASP A 67 15.37 -14.07 -16.21
CA ASP A 67 14.53 -15.20 -15.84
C ASP A 67 15.32 -16.35 -15.19
N LYS A 68 16.46 -16.74 -15.80
CA LYS A 68 17.35 -17.77 -15.24
C LYS A 68 17.96 -17.42 -13.88
N LYS A 69 18.00 -16.14 -13.49
CA LYS A 69 18.61 -15.69 -12.23
C LYS A 69 17.60 -15.43 -11.11
N ILE A 70 16.30 -15.35 -11.41
CA ILE A 70 15.27 -14.97 -10.43
C ILE A 70 14.34 -16.15 -10.24
N TRP A 71 14.54 -16.86 -9.14
CA TRP A 71 14.13 -18.24 -8.92
C TRP A 71 12.64 -18.62 -9.04
N PHE A 72 11.69 -17.76 -9.41
CA PHE A 72 10.26 -18.12 -9.26
C PHE A 72 9.26 -17.37 -10.18
N ASN A 73 9.44 -17.31 -11.52
CA ASN A 73 8.41 -16.63 -12.32
C ASN A 73 8.30 -17.07 -13.80
N ASP A 74 7.47 -18.06 -14.09
CA ASP A 74 7.09 -18.42 -15.48
C ASP A 74 6.26 -17.31 -16.18
N ASP A 75 5.80 -16.28 -15.45
CA ASP A 75 5.08 -15.13 -16.00
C ASP A 75 6.04 -14.04 -16.50
N ILE A 76 6.59 -14.25 -17.70
CA ILE A 76 7.46 -13.34 -18.47
C ILE A 76 6.88 -11.90 -18.58
N GLN A 77 5.57 -11.73 -18.40
CA GLN A 77 4.88 -10.44 -18.56
C GLN A 77 5.27 -9.39 -17.51
N LYS A 78 5.76 -9.80 -16.32
CA LYS A 78 5.99 -8.88 -15.18
C LYS A 78 7.19 -7.95 -15.33
N TYR A 79 8.16 -8.29 -16.18
CA TYR A 79 9.39 -7.49 -16.40
C TYR A 79 9.34 -6.61 -17.66
N ARG A 80 8.28 -6.74 -18.48
CA ARG A 80 8.18 -6.07 -19.79
C ARG A 80 8.21 -4.54 -19.70
N LEU A 81 7.61 -3.95 -18.66
CA LEU A 81 7.52 -2.51 -18.52
C LEU A 81 8.93 -1.85 -18.41
N PHE A 82 9.88 -2.51 -17.76
CA PHE A 82 11.23 -2.00 -17.56
C PHE A 82 12.14 -2.25 -18.76
N VAL A 83 11.93 -3.35 -19.47
CA VAL A 83 12.66 -3.66 -20.70
C VAL A 83 12.25 -2.73 -21.85
N ILE A 84 10.97 -2.34 -21.92
CA ILE A 84 10.44 -1.41 -22.95
C ILE A 84 10.97 0.02 -22.75
N SER A 85 11.32 0.41 -21.53
CA SER A 85 11.93 1.71 -21.23
C SER A 85 13.32 1.91 -21.87
N GLU A 86 13.98 0.83 -22.31
CA GLU A 86 15.27 0.93 -23.00
C GLU A 86 15.10 1.48 -24.43
N ASN A 87 13.93 1.23 -25.05
CA ASN A 87 13.53 1.91 -26.28
C ASN A 87 13.05 3.32 -25.90
N ASN A 88 13.62 4.37 -26.51
CA ASN A 88 13.24 5.79 -26.30
C ASN A 88 11.81 6.11 -26.79
N ASN A 89 10.82 5.30 -26.44
CA ASN A 89 9.43 5.49 -26.81
C ASN A 89 8.83 6.58 -25.93
N ILE A 90 8.53 7.73 -26.55
CA ILE A 90 7.89 8.88 -25.92
C ILE A 90 6.63 8.48 -25.13
N SER A 91 5.85 7.51 -25.63
CA SER A 91 4.65 7.01 -24.95
C SER A 91 4.97 6.41 -23.57
N THR A 92 6.07 5.67 -23.45
CA THR A 92 6.49 5.05 -22.19
C THR A 92 6.96 6.11 -21.19
N THR A 93 7.71 7.11 -21.66
CA THR A 93 8.14 8.25 -20.84
C THR A 93 6.96 9.06 -20.31
N ILE A 94 5.98 9.37 -21.17
CA ILE A 94 4.76 10.08 -20.78
C ILE A 94 3.96 9.26 -19.75
N SER A 95 3.86 7.96 -19.95
CA SER A 95 3.16 7.06 -19.01
C SER A 95 3.82 7.04 -17.64
N LEU A 96 5.15 6.93 -17.60
CA LEU A 96 5.92 6.96 -16.34
C LEU A 96 5.73 8.30 -15.61
N PHE A 97 5.77 9.41 -16.34
CA PHE A 97 5.55 10.73 -15.76
C PHE A 97 4.12 10.92 -15.25
N TYR A 98 3.13 10.40 -15.98
CA TYR A 98 1.73 10.44 -15.54
C TYR A 98 1.50 9.63 -14.26
N VAL A 99 2.06 8.41 -14.18
CA VAL A 99 2.02 7.58 -12.97
C VAL A 99 2.71 8.30 -11.80
N PHE A 100 3.89 8.89 -12.04
CA PHE A 100 4.60 9.66 -11.03
C PHE A 100 3.76 10.84 -10.51
N PHE A 101 3.18 11.61 -11.42
CA PHE A 101 2.34 12.75 -11.07
C PHE A 101 1.13 12.34 -10.23
N LEU A 102 0.43 11.27 -10.63
CA LEU A 102 -0.70 10.74 -9.86
C LEU A 102 -0.28 10.30 -8.47
N VAL A 103 0.81 9.54 -8.35
CA VAL A 103 1.38 9.16 -7.05
C VAL A 103 1.63 10.41 -6.20
N CYS A 104 2.39 11.39 -6.70
CA CYS A 104 2.66 12.63 -5.97
C CYS A 104 1.37 13.34 -5.51
N LEU A 105 0.36 13.45 -6.39
CA LEU A 105 -0.91 14.08 -6.08
C LEU A 105 -1.68 13.35 -4.98
N GLU A 106 -1.80 12.03 -5.07
CA GLU A 106 -2.49 11.20 -4.09
C GLU A 106 -1.86 11.32 -2.71
N TYR A 107 -0.54 11.29 -2.65
CA TYR A 107 0.20 11.44 -1.41
C TYR A 107 0.14 12.84 -0.83
N PHE A 108 0.13 13.86 -1.68
CA PHE A 108 -0.13 15.23 -1.25
C PHE A 108 -1.50 15.32 -0.56
N ILE A 109 -2.55 14.74 -1.15
CA ILE A 109 -3.90 14.70 -0.57
C ILE A 109 -3.89 13.95 0.77
N ILE A 110 -3.28 12.76 0.83
CA ILE A 110 -3.19 11.95 2.05
C ILE A 110 -2.47 12.72 3.16
N PHE A 111 -1.33 13.32 2.85
CA PHE A 111 -0.51 14.08 3.80
C PHE A 111 -1.27 15.31 4.32
N PHE A 112 -1.87 16.09 3.42
CA PHE A 112 -2.68 17.26 3.76
C PHE A 112 -3.87 16.89 4.66
N CYS A 113 -4.62 15.85 4.28
CA CYS A 113 -5.76 15.36 5.06
C CYS A 113 -5.30 14.90 6.45
N SER A 114 -4.20 14.16 6.53
CA SER A 114 -3.66 13.62 7.79
C SER A 114 -3.21 14.73 8.75
N ILE A 115 -2.48 15.74 8.26
CA ILE A 115 -2.09 16.90 9.08
C ILE A 115 -3.32 17.67 9.57
N SER A 116 -4.29 17.87 8.69
CA SER A 116 -5.49 18.65 9.03
C SER A 116 -6.35 17.94 10.07
N VAL A 117 -6.55 16.63 9.92
CA VAL A 117 -7.21 15.78 10.92
C VAL A 117 -6.47 15.85 12.24
N LYS A 118 -5.13 15.74 12.23
CA LYS A 118 -4.32 15.84 13.45
C LYS A 118 -4.53 17.17 14.17
N ARG A 119 -4.46 18.28 13.44
CA ARG A 119 -4.67 19.63 14.00
C ARG A 119 -6.09 19.80 14.58
N ALA A 120 -7.11 19.28 13.90
CA ALA A 120 -8.50 19.35 14.39
C ALA A 120 -8.69 18.56 15.67
N VAL A 121 -8.16 17.34 15.75
CA VAL A 121 -8.22 16.49 16.95
C VAL A 121 -7.45 17.14 18.11
N GLU A 122 -6.25 17.67 17.88
CA GLU A 122 -5.48 18.37 18.92
C GLU A 122 -6.22 19.59 19.46
N LYS A 123 -6.86 20.38 18.60
CA LYS A 123 -7.70 21.52 19.02
C LYS A 123 -8.88 21.06 19.88
N ALA A 124 -9.58 20.01 19.44
CA ALA A 124 -10.72 19.46 20.18
C ALA A 124 -10.34 18.93 21.56
N CYS A 125 -9.18 18.27 21.69
CA CYS A 125 -8.67 17.81 22.98
C CYS A 125 -8.31 18.97 23.92
N LYS A 126 -7.71 20.05 23.41
CA LYS A 126 -7.36 21.23 24.23
C LYS A 126 -8.58 21.95 24.82
N MET A 127 -9.72 21.92 24.13
CA MET A 127 -10.96 22.57 24.58
C MET A 127 -11.73 21.77 25.65
N LYS A 128 -11.46 20.47 25.82
CA LYS A 128 -12.26 19.55 26.67
C LYS A 128 -11.69 19.31 28.07
N THR A 129 -10.85 20.20 28.57
CA THR A 129 -10.17 20.11 29.88
C THR A 129 -11.12 20.31 31.07
N ASN A 130 -12.15 19.46 31.22
CA ASN A 130 -12.98 19.40 32.42
C ASN A 130 -13.32 17.94 32.78
N ASN A 131 -12.54 17.42 33.74
CA ASN A 131 -12.65 16.25 34.64
C ASN A 131 -13.12 14.85 34.19
N ASN A 132 -13.87 14.64 33.10
CA ASN A 132 -14.24 13.28 32.61
C ASN A 132 -13.76 12.97 31.18
N ALA A 133 -13.11 13.92 30.51
CA ALA A 133 -12.63 13.79 29.13
C ALA A 133 -11.31 13.01 28.99
N HIS A 134 -10.51 12.89 30.05
CA HIS A 134 -9.13 12.40 29.98
C HIS A 134 -8.95 10.99 29.39
N LYS A 135 -9.88 10.06 29.68
CA LYS A 135 -9.80 8.68 29.17
C LYS A 135 -10.19 8.59 27.68
N ARG A 136 -11.17 9.41 27.26
CA ARG A 136 -11.63 9.48 25.86
C ARG A 136 -10.61 10.20 24.98
N ASP A 137 -9.94 11.21 25.53
CA ASP A 137 -8.85 11.94 24.86
C ASP A 137 -7.62 11.05 24.62
N LYS A 138 -7.27 10.17 25.56
CA LYS A 138 -6.16 9.24 25.39
C LYS A 138 -6.42 8.24 24.24
N ASN A 139 -7.66 7.75 24.12
CA ASN A 139 -8.03 6.83 23.04
C ASN A 139 -8.07 7.53 21.67
N ASN A 140 -8.64 8.74 21.61
CA ASN A 140 -8.66 9.55 20.39
C ASN A 140 -7.25 9.95 19.92
N ARG A 141 -6.37 10.31 20.85
CA ARG A 141 -4.96 10.62 20.55
C ARG A 141 -4.21 9.39 20.04
N GLN A 142 -4.50 8.21 20.59
CA GLN A 142 -3.93 6.95 20.11
C GLN A 142 -4.39 6.63 18.69
N ILE A 143 -5.70 6.68 18.41
CA ILE A 143 -6.25 6.45 17.07
C ILE A 143 -5.65 7.44 16.07
N ASN A 144 -5.53 8.71 16.43
CA ASN A 144 -4.97 9.73 15.55
C ASN A 144 -3.47 9.54 15.26
N ASN A 145 -2.67 9.13 16.26
CA ASN A 145 -1.27 8.79 16.04
C ASN A 145 -1.11 7.57 15.12
N VAL A 146 -1.94 6.54 15.33
CA VAL A 146 -1.95 5.35 14.47
C VAL A 146 -2.27 5.73 13.02
N LEU A 147 -3.24 6.62 12.81
CA LEU A 147 -3.59 7.10 11.47
C LEU A 147 -2.48 7.90 10.82
N LEU A 148 -1.78 8.75 11.57
CA LEU A 148 -0.62 9.47 11.05
C LEU A 148 0.48 8.48 10.65
N THR A 149 0.75 7.47 11.49
CA THR A 149 1.75 6.45 11.17
C THR A 149 1.34 5.63 9.95
N GLN A 150 0.07 5.25 9.84
CA GLN A 150 -0.47 4.58 8.64
C GLN A 150 -0.35 5.45 7.40
N ALA A 151 -0.48 6.77 7.50
CA ALA A 151 -0.27 7.68 6.37
C ALA A 151 1.22 7.81 5.97
N LEU A 152 2.13 7.70 6.95
CA LEU A 152 3.58 7.80 6.72
C LEU A 152 4.17 6.53 6.09
N ILE A 153 3.58 5.36 6.34
CA ILE A 153 4.09 4.08 5.82
C ILE A 153 4.09 4.06 4.28
N PRO A 154 2.97 4.34 3.60
CA PRO A 154 2.95 4.49 2.16
C PRO A 154 3.94 5.55 1.64
N ILE A 155 4.18 6.65 2.37
CA ILE A 155 5.18 7.66 1.96
C ILE A 155 6.60 7.07 1.94
N ILE A 156 6.98 6.39 3.03
CA ILE A 156 8.35 5.87 3.20
C ILE A 156 8.58 4.65 2.31
N PHE A 157 7.62 3.72 2.30
CA PHE A 157 7.76 2.42 1.64
C PHE A 157 7.26 2.41 0.20
N ILE A 158 6.68 3.48 -0.33
CA ILE A 158 6.22 3.51 -1.73
C ILE A 158 6.81 4.70 -2.45
N ILE A 159 6.60 5.93 -1.97
CA ILE A 159 7.09 7.12 -2.69
C ILE A 159 8.61 7.08 -2.82
N ILE A 160 9.35 6.95 -1.73
CA ILE A 160 10.81 7.05 -1.78
C ILE A 160 11.41 6.02 -2.76
N PRO A 161 11.06 4.71 -2.69
CA PRO A 161 11.52 3.73 -3.67
C PRO A 161 11.10 4.05 -5.11
N TYR A 162 9.88 4.53 -5.34
CA TYR A 162 9.40 4.86 -6.68
C TYR A 162 10.08 6.10 -7.27
N ILE A 163 10.27 7.17 -6.48
CA ILE A 163 11.02 8.35 -6.91
C ILE A 163 12.45 7.93 -7.27
N PHE A 164 13.11 7.19 -6.39
CA PHE A 164 14.46 6.67 -6.63
C PHE A 164 14.51 5.89 -7.94
N PHE A 165 13.56 4.98 -8.16
CA PHE A 165 13.53 4.15 -9.36
C PHE A 165 13.29 4.96 -10.64
N ILE A 166 12.33 5.89 -10.61
CA ILE A 166 12.04 6.76 -11.75
C ILE A 166 13.24 7.63 -12.09
N LEU A 167 13.94 8.16 -11.08
CA LEU A 167 15.20 8.88 -11.28
C LEU A 167 16.25 7.97 -11.92
N CYS A 168 16.40 6.73 -11.47
CA CYS A 168 17.33 5.78 -12.08
C CYS A 168 16.97 5.45 -13.54
N VAL A 169 15.67 5.37 -13.89
CA VAL A 169 15.21 5.20 -15.28
C VAL A 169 15.54 6.43 -16.13
N ILE A 170 15.22 7.63 -15.65
CA ILE A 170 15.49 8.90 -16.36
C ILE A 170 17.00 9.07 -16.59
N LEU A 171 17.82 8.73 -15.60
CA LEU A 171 19.29 8.80 -15.67
C LEU A 171 19.91 7.61 -16.44
N LYS A 172 19.10 6.69 -16.98
CA LYS A 172 19.54 5.49 -17.70
C LYS A 172 20.59 4.67 -16.93
N ALA A 173 20.39 4.54 -15.63
CA ALA A 173 21.33 3.84 -14.74
C ALA A 173 21.41 2.35 -15.11
N ARG A 174 22.59 1.86 -15.51
CA ARG A 174 22.76 0.48 -16.03
C ARG A 174 22.35 -0.62 -15.03
N PHE A 175 22.48 -0.37 -13.73
CA PHE A 175 22.09 -1.34 -12.70
C PHE A 175 20.56 -1.53 -12.58
N ILE A 176 19.75 -0.63 -13.17
CA ILE A 176 18.28 -0.72 -13.12
C ILE A 176 17.79 -2.04 -13.70
N VAL A 177 18.47 -2.56 -14.73
CA VAL A 177 18.11 -3.83 -15.37
C VAL A 177 18.15 -4.96 -14.34
N VAL A 178 19.19 -4.99 -13.49
CA VAL A 178 19.39 -6.01 -12.46
C VAL A 178 18.48 -5.80 -11.25
N ILE A 179 18.18 -4.55 -10.87
CA ILE A 179 17.38 -4.23 -9.67
C ILE A 179 15.88 -4.15 -9.95
N SER A 180 15.47 -3.97 -11.21
CA SER A 180 14.05 -3.87 -11.60
C SER A 180 13.17 -5.02 -11.08
N PRO A 181 13.65 -6.27 -10.95
CA PRO A 181 12.85 -7.35 -10.40
C PRO A 181 12.61 -7.23 -8.90
N LEU A 182 13.60 -6.72 -8.16
CA LEU A 182 13.44 -6.41 -6.74
C LEU A 182 12.37 -5.35 -6.52
N MET A 183 12.21 -4.43 -7.46
CA MET A 183 11.12 -3.44 -7.41
C MET A 183 9.75 -4.05 -7.59
N TRP A 184 9.59 -4.99 -8.52
CA TRP A 184 8.32 -5.71 -8.61
C TRP A 184 8.00 -6.48 -7.32
N SER A 185 8.99 -7.17 -6.75
CA SER A 185 8.82 -7.84 -5.45
C SER A 185 8.43 -6.87 -4.34
N HIS A 186 9.11 -5.72 -4.26
CA HIS A 186 8.79 -4.67 -3.30
C HIS A 186 7.36 -4.12 -3.47
N ILE A 187 6.94 -3.88 -4.72
CA ILE A 187 5.60 -3.44 -5.10
C ILE A 187 4.54 -4.47 -4.67
N SER A 188 4.80 -5.76 -4.91
CA SER A 188 3.90 -6.84 -4.51
C SER A 188 3.76 -6.98 -2.99
N TRP A 189 4.75 -6.52 -2.22
CA TRP A 189 4.74 -6.53 -0.76
C TRP A 189 3.99 -5.36 -0.13
N ILE A 190 3.55 -4.38 -0.91
CA ILE A 190 2.82 -3.21 -0.41
C ILE A 190 1.57 -3.60 0.39
N PRO A 191 0.63 -4.43 -0.13
CA PRO A 191 -0.57 -4.82 0.62
C PRO A 191 -0.22 -5.57 1.92
N THR A 192 0.81 -6.42 1.87
CA THR A 192 1.30 -7.15 3.05
C THR A 192 1.85 -6.19 4.10
N THR A 193 2.63 -5.19 3.68
CA THR A 193 3.21 -4.18 4.57
C THR A 193 2.12 -3.32 5.21
N GLU A 194 1.10 -2.94 4.45
CA GLU A 194 -0.07 -2.20 4.94
C GLU A 194 -0.87 -3.02 5.96
N ALA A 195 -1.10 -4.30 5.68
CA ALA A 195 -1.78 -5.21 6.61
C ALA A 195 -0.98 -5.40 7.91
N ILE A 196 0.33 -5.65 7.81
CA ILE A 196 1.24 -5.79 8.96
C ILE A 196 1.22 -4.51 9.79
N ALA A 197 1.40 -3.35 9.15
CA ALA A 197 1.35 -2.07 9.83
C ALA A 197 0.02 -1.86 10.57
N THR A 198 -1.09 -2.18 9.92
CA THR A 198 -2.43 -2.07 10.52
C THR A 198 -2.56 -2.96 11.75
N ILE A 199 -2.07 -4.20 11.68
CA ILE A 199 -2.06 -5.16 12.80
C ILE A 199 -1.22 -4.63 13.97
N PHE A 200 -0.03 -4.09 13.71
CA PHE A 200 0.87 -3.66 14.78
C PHE A 200 0.50 -2.30 15.39
N LEU A 201 -0.05 -1.39 14.58
CA LEU A 201 -0.38 -0.04 15.02
C LEU A 201 -1.74 0.04 15.69
N ILE A 202 -2.75 -0.67 15.18
CA ILE A 202 -4.10 -0.63 15.77
C ILE A 202 -4.18 -1.62 16.92
N LYS A 203 -4.30 -1.08 18.14
CA LYS A 203 -4.31 -1.85 19.39
C LYS A 203 -5.41 -2.92 19.40
N GLU A 204 -6.59 -2.60 18.88
CA GLU A 204 -7.74 -3.50 18.81
C GLU A 204 -7.43 -4.72 17.94
N PHE A 205 -6.82 -4.53 16.77
CA PHE A 205 -6.40 -5.63 15.91
C PHE A 205 -5.32 -6.49 16.55
N LYS A 206 -4.29 -5.85 17.13
CA LYS A 206 -3.24 -6.54 17.89
C LYS A 206 -3.84 -7.41 19.00
N GLN A 207 -4.74 -6.86 19.81
CA GLN A 207 -5.40 -7.59 20.90
C GLN A 207 -6.29 -8.73 20.37
N GLY A 208 -7.01 -8.51 19.28
CA GLY A 208 -7.80 -9.55 18.61
C GLY A 208 -6.95 -10.73 18.16
N ILE A 209 -5.82 -10.47 17.48
CA ILE A 209 -4.89 -11.51 17.01
C ILE A 209 -4.27 -12.26 18.18
N PHE A 210 -3.78 -11.57 19.21
CA PHE A 210 -3.23 -12.23 20.40
C PHE A 210 -4.28 -13.10 21.10
N THR A 211 -5.53 -12.63 21.19
CA THR A 211 -6.63 -13.38 21.80
C THR A 211 -6.99 -14.61 20.98
N PHE A 212 -7.09 -14.47 19.66
CA PHE A 212 -7.33 -15.57 18.72
C PHE A 212 -6.24 -16.64 18.84
N TRP A 213 -4.96 -16.24 18.76
CA TRP A 213 -3.82 -17.15 18.91
C TRP A 213 -3.82 -17.87 20.26
N LYS A 214 -4.11 -17.15 21.35
CA LYS A 214 -4.17 -17.74 22.69
C LYS A 214 -5.34 -18.72 22.84
N LYS A 215 -6.52 -18.40 22.29
CA LYS A 215 -7.74 -19.20 22.47
C LYS A 215 -7.82 -20.40 21.55
N GLU A 216 -7.50 -20.22 20.28
CA GLU A 216 -7.67 -21.26 19.26
C GLU A 216 -6.37 -22.07 19.11
N VAL A 217 -5.27 -21.43 18.72
CA VAL A 217 -4.03 -22.13 18.39
C VAL A 217 -3.40 -22.79 19.62
N TYR A 218 -3.28 -22.07 20.74
CA TYR A 218 -2.62 -22.60 21.93
C TYR A 218 -3.44 -23.71 22.62
N LYS A 219 -4.77 -23.61 22.59
CA LYS A 219 -5.68 -24.60 23.17
C LYS A 219 -5.72 -25.88 22.33
N GLU A 220 -5.71 -25.74 21.01
CA GLU A 220 -5.72 -26.87 20.07
C GLU A 220 -4.38 -27.61 20.05
N THR A 221 -3.26 -26.87 20.11
CA THR A 221 -1.91 -27.45 20.23
C THR A 221 -1.78 -28.26 21.52
N THR A 222 -2.19 -27.70 22.67
CA THR A 222 -2.13 -28.40 23.97
C THR A 222 -3.03 -29.65 24.00
N ARG A 223 -4.21 -29.60 23.38
CA ARG A 223 -5.11 -30.76 23.24
C ARG A 223 -4.54 -31.85 22.34
N THR A 224 -3.83 -31.48 21.29
CA THR A 224 -3.22 -32.43 20.36
C THR A 224 -2.05 -33.14 21.02
N ILE A 225 -1.20 -32.40 21.74
CA ILE A 225 -0.07 -32.96 22.50
C ILE A 225 -0.59 -33.92 23.58
N SER A 226 -1.62 -33.56 24.36
CA SER A 226 -2.14 -34.44 25.41
C SER A 226 -2.72 -35.77 24.88
N LYS A 227 -3.34 -35.76 23.70
CA LYS A 227 -3.81 -36.98 23.00
C LYS A 227 -2.66 -37.87 22.52
N ILE A 228 -1.54 -37.29 22.09
CA ILE A 228 -0.36 -38.05 21.67
C ILE A 228 0.30 -38.71 22.89
N THR A 229 0.47 -37.98 23.99
CA THR A 229 1.07 -38.52 25.23
C THR A 229 0.24 -39.65 25.83
N THR A 230 -1.10 -39.54 25.83
CA THR A 230 -1.96 -40.62 26.32
C THR A 230 -1.87 -41.89 25.45
N LYS A 231 -1.78 -41.77 24.12
CA LYS A 231 -1.56 -42.95 23.25
C LYS A 231 -0.20 -43.60 23.43
N SER A 232 0.84 -42.83 23.78
CA SER A 232 2.19 -43.36 24.01
C SER A 232 2.31 -44.22 25.27
N ASN A 233 1.49 -43.97 26.29
CA ASN A 233 1.55 -44.70 27.57
C ASN A 233 0.76 -46.02 27.58
N PHE A 234 0.08 -46.35 26.47
CA PHE A 234 -0.72 -47.57 26.32
C PHE A 234 -0.07 -48.59 25.36
N LYS A 235 1.18 -48.36 24.94
CA LYS A 235 2.02 -49.33 24.22
C LYS A 235 3.18 -49.74 25.11
#